data_AF-A0A3D2R047-F1
#
_entry.id   AF-A0A3D2R047-F1
#
_cell.length_a   1.000
_cell.length_b   1.000
_cell.length_c   1.000
_cell.angle_alpha   90.00
_cell.angle_beta   90.00
_cell.angle_gamma   90.00
#
_symmetry.space_group_name_H-M   'P 1'
#
loop_
_entity.id
_entity.type
_entity.pdbx_description
1 polymer ?
#
loop_
_entity_poly.entity_id
_entity_poly.type
_entity_poly.pdbx_seq_one_letter_code
_entity_poly.pdbx_strand_id
1 'polypeptide(L)'
;MNLLRNALLGLVILIALPSQAQTADEILNTYFENIGGKENLQAIKGVKMTAKLNQQGMEIPIEIYQMTDGRQMTLIKFQGKEIKQGVYDGENLWSTNFMTMKAEKSDAETTANFKLATNDFPDPFLNYQEKGYTVEYVGQETAEGTETFKIKLVREPLTIDGQKVEDVAYYYFDAENYVPIAVESEIHQGPMKGQVQYVTMSDYQEVNGIYFPFSMNQGIKNGPSQPIAMDSIELNPEVDAAAFAFPEEEIGTSNE
;
A
#
# COMPACT_ATOMS: atom_id res chain seq x y z
N MET A 1 -37.42 -59.37 43.64
CA MET A 1 -36.69 -58.18 44.13
C MET A 1 -35.26 -58.63 44.39
N ASN A 2 -34.23 -58.28 43.62
CA ASN A 2 -33.91 -56.99 43.02
C ASN A 2 -33.17 -57.14 41.68
N LEU A 3 -33.43 -56.19 40.80
CA LEU A 3 -32.90 -56.07 39.44
C LEU A 3 -31.45 -55.57 39.47
N LEU A 4 -30.53 -56.32 38.87
CA LEU A 4 -29.19 -55.86 38.50
C LEU A 4 -29.32 -55.01 37.22
N ARG A 5 -29.10 -53.70 37.36
CA ARG A 5 -29.17 -52.73 36.26
C ARG A 5 -27.75 -52.26 35.95
N ASN A 6 -27.08 -52.93 35.02
CA ASN A 6 -25.76 -52.52 34.53
C ASN A 6 -25.93 -51.30 33.61
N ALA A 7 -25.56 -50.12 34.11
CA ALA A 7 -25.43 -48.92 33.29
C ALA A 7 -24.05 -48.93 32.63
N LEU A 8 -24.02 -49.17 31.31
CA LEU A 8 -22.83 -49.03 30.49
C LEU A 8 -22.69 -47.54 30.15
N LEU A 9 -21.84 -46.81 30.88
CA LEU A 9 -21.45 -45.44 30.52
C LEU A 9 -20.48 -45.52 29.32
N GLY A 10 -20.96 -45.16 28.13
CA GLY A 10 -20.11 -45.00 26.96
C GLY A 10 -19.27 -43.72 27.09
N LEU A 11 -17.95 -43.87 27.18
CA LEU A 11 -17.00 -42.75 27.11
C LEU A 11 -16.90 -42.30 25.65
N VAL A 12 -17.56 -41.19 25.29
CA VAL A 12 -17.35 -40.52 23.99
C VAL A 12 -16.07 -39.71 24.08
N ILE A 13 -15.00 -40.19 23.48
CA ILE A 13 -13.76 -39.43 23.28
C ILE A 13 -13.99 -38.53 22.06
N LEU A 14 -14.22 -37.23 22.29
CA LEU A 14 -14.11 -36.23 21.22
C LEU A 14 -12.63 -36.15 20.82
N ILE A 15 -12.29 -36.69 19.65
CA ILE A 15 -11.02 -36.42 19.01
C ILE A 15 -11.12 -35.00 18.45
N ALA A 16 -10.58 -34.02 19.17
CA ALA A 16 -10.34 -32.70 18.61
C ALA A 16 -9.24 -32.85 17.55
N LEU A 17 -9.63 -32.92 16.28
CA LEU A 17 -8.68 -32.75 15.18
C LEU A 17 -8.08 -31.35 15.34
N PRO A 18 -6.75 -31.17 15.29
CA PRO A 18 -6.17 -29.85 15.24
C PRO A 18 -6.73 -29.18 13.98
N SER A 19 -7.62 -28.20 14.17
CA SER A 19 -7.91 -27.23 13.13
C SER A 19 -6.55 -26.66 12.74
N GLN A 20 -6.10 -26.87 11.50
CA GLN A 20 -4.98 -26.10 10.99
C GLN A 20 -5.50 -24.68 10.87
N ALA A 21 -5.26 -23.88 11.91
CA ALA A 21 -5.48 -22.45 11.85
C ALA A 21 -4.47 -21.92 10.84
N GLN A 22 -4.98 -21.33 9.76
CA GLN A 22 -4.16 -20.76 8.72
C GLN A 22 -3.25 -19.70 9.33
N THR A 23 -1.97 -19.74 8.99
CA THR A 23 -0.98 -18.78 9.50
C THR A 23 -0.85 -17.58 8.55
N ALA A 24 -0.37 -16.46 9.07
CA ALA A 24 -0.05 -15.31 8.23
C ALA A 24 0.97 -15.67 7.13
N ASP A 25 1.97 -16.48 7.46
CA ASP A 25 2.99 -16.90 6.50
C ASP A 25 2.40 -17.77 5.38
N GLU A 26 1.43 -18.64 5.67
CA GLU A 26 0.73 -19.44 4.64
C GLU A 26 -0.09 -18.57 3.69
N ILE A 27 -0.81 -17.56 4.22
CA ILE A 27 -1.57 -16.60 3.42
C ILE A 27 -0.62 -15.81 2.52
N LEU A 28 0.47 -15.29 3.07
CA LEU A 28 1.45 -14.52 2.31
C LEU A 28 2.18 -15.38 1.27
N ASN A 29 2.54 -16.63 1.57
CA ASN A 29 3.17 -17.49 0.58
C ASN A 29 2.22 -17.81 -0.58
N THR A 30 0.95 -18.09 -0.30
CA THR A 30 -0.08 -18.31 -1.34
C THR A 30 -0.31 -17.04 -2.16
N TYR A 31 -0.37 -15.87 -1.51
CA TYR A 31 -0.42 -14.57 -2.17
C TYR A 31 0.71 -14.42 -3.18
N PHE A 32 1.96 -14.60 -2.74
CA PHE A 32 3.11 -14.44 -3.62
C PHE A 32 3.10 -15.44 -4.78
N GLU A 33 2.73 -16.70 -4.54
CA GLU A 33 2.57 -17.69 -5.61
C GLU A 33 1.53 -17.24 -6.65
N ASN A 34 0.39 -16.70 -6.20
CA ASN A 34 -0.69 -16.27 -7.07
C ASN A 34 -0.37 -15.01 -7.88
N ILE A 35 0.40 -14.07 -7.33
CA ILE A 35 0.70 -12.80 -8.03
C ILE A 35 1.94 -12.83 -8.91
N GLY A 36 2.60 -13.98 -9.08
CA GLY A 36 3.74 -14.11 -9.99
C GLY A 36 5.07 -14.48 -9.34
N GLY A 37 5.11 -14.68 -8.03
CA GLY A 37 6.27 -15.19 -7.28
C GLY A 37 7.21 -14.10 -6.75
N LYS A 38 7.87 -14.41 -5.62
CA LYS A 38 8.82 -13.51 -4.95
C LYS A 38 10.00 -13.13 -5.85
N GLU A 39 10.51 -14.06 -6.65
CA GLU A 39 11.65 -13.81 -7.55
C GLU A 39 11.35 -12.74 -8.60
N ASN A 40 10.16 -12.77 -9.19
CA ASN A 40 9.73 -11.78 -10.18
C ASN A 40 9.54 -10.40 -9.54
N LEU A 41 8.97 -10.33 -8.32
CA LEU A 41 8.88 -9.10 -7.55
C LEU A 41 10.27 -8.54 -7.21
N GLN A 42 11.20 -9.38 -6.75
CA GLN A 42 12.57 -8.97 -6.42
C GLN A 42 13.36 -8.47 -7.64
N ALA A 43 12.99 -8.89 -8.84
CA ALA A 43 13.60 -8.42 -10.09
C ALA A 43 13.13 -7.01 -10.51
N ILE A 44 12.06 -6.46 -9.89
CA ILE A 44 11.56 -5.12 -10.17
C ILE A 44 12.55 -4.07 -9.64
N LYS A 45 13.03 -3.23 -10.54
CA LYS A 45 13.86 -2.05 -10.28
C LYS A 45 13.04 -0.76 -10.23
N GLY A 46 11.85 -0.77 -10.84
CA GLY A 46 10.91 0.31 -10.76
C GLY A 46 9.60 0.01 -11.48
N VAL A 47 8.60 0.83 -11.23
CA VAL A 47 7.27 0.75 -11.86
C VAL A 47 6.86 2.15 -12.30
N LYS A 48 6.33 2.25 -13.52
CA LYS A 48 5.58 3.42 -13.98
C LYS A 48 4.12 3.01 -14.18
N MET A 49 3.21 3.67 -13.49
CA MET A 49 1.77 3.52 -13.69
C MET A 49 1.24 4.75 -14.42
N THR A 50 0.49 4.56 -15.50
CA THR A 50 -0.32 5.60 -16.13
C THR A 50 -1.75 5.37 -15.73
N ALA A 51 -2.40 6.38 -15.17
CA ALA A 51 -3.72 6.24 -14.56
C ALA A 51 -4.55 7.51 -14.68
N LYS A 52 -5.82 7.41 -14.26
CA LYS A 52 -6.74 8.54 -14.19
C LYS A 52 -7.37 8.61 -12.80
N LEU A 53 -7.26 9.78 -12.19
CA LEU A 53 -8.05 10.14 -11.00
C LEU A 53 -9.42 10.61 -11.44
N ASN A 54 -10.49 10.10 -10.85
CA ASN A 54 -11.83 10.64 -11.07
C ASN A 54 -12.24 11.56 -9.91
N GLN A 55 -12.16 12.87 -10.13
CA GLN A 55 -12.59 13.86 -9.16
C GLN A 55 -13.90 14.50 -9.61
N GLN A 56 -15.01 14.15 -8.94
CA GLN A 56 -16.35 14.68 -9.22
C GLN A 56 -16.78 14.56 -10.70
N GLY A 57 -16.40 13.45 -11.36
CA GLY A 57 -16.69 13.20 -12.77
C GLY A 57 -15.68 13.77 -13.76
N MET A 58 -14.64 14.46 -13.28
CA MET A 58 -13.50 14.90 -14.09
C MET A 58 -12.39 13.85 -14.03
N GLU A 59 -11.96 13.36 -15.20
CA GLU A 59 -10.78 12.50 -15.30
C GLU A 59 -9.50 13.36 -15.37
N ILE A 60 -8.60 13.16 -14.42
CA ILE A 60 -7.30 13.83 -14.36
C ILE A 60 -6.22 12.77 -14.60
N PRO A 61 -5.50 12.82 -15.73
CA PRO A 61 -4.42 11.90 -16.01
C PRO A 61 -3.27 12.09 -15.01
N ILE A 62 -2.77 10.97 -14.50
CA ILE A 62 -1.60 10.93 -13.63
C ILE A 62 -0.60 9.89 -14.12
N GLU A 63 0.66 10.11 -13.79
CA GLU A 63 1.72 9.11 -13.91
C GLU A 63 2.38 8.93 -12.54
N ILE A 64 2.52 7.70 -12.07
CA ILE A 64 3.15 7.37 -10.79
C ILE A 64 4.42 6.59 -11.11
N TYR A 65 5.53 6.99 -10.51
CA TYR A 65 6.83 6.35 -10.65
C TYR A 65 7.31 5.93 -9.28
N GLN A 66 7.77 4.69 -9.14
CA GLN A 66 8.40 4.18 -7.93
C GLN A 66 9.62 3.35 -8.32
N MET A 67 10.75 3.59 -7.67
CA MET A 67 12.02 2.94 -7.96
C MET A 67 12.53 2.21 -6.72
N THR A 68 13.28 1.12 -6.94
CA THR A 68 13.84 0.32 -5.83
C THR A 68 14.87 1.05 -4.98
N ASP A 69 15.44 2.16 -5.47
CA ASP A 69 16.35 3.03 -4.72
C ASP A 69 15.60 4.07 -3.86
N GLY A 70 14.28 3.97 -3.81
CA GLY A 70 13.38 4.85 -3.07
C GLY A 70 12.88 6.04 -3.88
N ARG A 71 13.47 6.37 -5.04
CA ARG A 71 12.99 7.50 -5.85
C ARG A 71 11.54 7.29 -6.26
N GLN A 72 10.72 8.32 -6.09
CA GLN A 72 9.29 8.27 -6.38
C GLN A 72 8.79 9.64 -6.84
N MET A 73 7.78 9.65 -7.71
CA MET A 73 7.03 10.86 -8.06
C MET A 73 5.64 10.54 -8.58
N THR A 74 4.69 11.45 -8.34
CA THR A 74 3.41 11.48 -9.05
C THR A 74 3.35 12.74 -9.91
N LEU A 75 3.21 12.57 -11.22
CA LEU A 75 2.91 13.67 -12.14
C LEU A 75 1.40 13.74 -12.36
N ILE A 76 0.83 14.93 -12.19
CA ILE A 76 -0.57 15.22 -12.43
C ILE A 76 -0.66 16.16 -13.63
N LYS A 77 -1.39 15.74 -14.67
CA LYS A 77 -1.59 16.55 -15.88
C LYS A 77 -2.94 17.25 -15.79
N PHE A 78 -2.93 18.53 -15.42
CA PHE A 78 -4.15 19.30 -15.21
C PHE A 78 -4.13 20.61 -15.99
N GLN A 79 -5.14 20.81 -16.86
CA GLN A 79 -5.29 22.03 -17.68
C GLN A 79 -4.03 22.41 -18.49
N GLY A 80 -3.34 21.41 -19.06
CA GLY A 80 -2.11 21.61 -19.83
C GLY A 80 -0.87 21.93 -19.00
N LYS A 81 -0.95 21.87 -17.67
CA LYS A 81 0.19 21.97 -16.76
C LYS A 81 0.55 20.61 -16.18
N GLU A 82 1.83 20.43 -15.88
CA GLU A 82 2.32 19.30 -15.09
C GLU A 82 2.58 19.75 -13.66
N ILE A 83 1.98 19.03 -12.72
CA ILE A 83 2.12 19.28 -11.28
C ILE A 83 2.78 18.03 -10.71
N LYS A 84 3.92 18.20 -10.04
CA LYS A 84 4.63 17.10 -9.42
C LYS A 84 4.26 17.02 -7.94
N GLN A 85 3.92 15.85 -7.45
CA GLN A 85 3.57 15.58 -6.05
C GLN A 85 4.40 14.41 -5.52
N GLY A 86 4.75 14.47 -4.23
CA GLY A 86 5.47 13.40 -3.55
C GLY A 86 6.77 13.01 -4.24
N VAL A 87 7.52 14.00 -4.76
CA VAL A 87 8.77 13.74 -5.44
C VAL A 87 9.85 13.51 -4.40
N TYR A 88 10.43 12.32 -4.39
CA TYR A 88 11.55 11.96 -3.54
C TYR A 88 12.75 11.58 -4.41
N ASP A 89 13.88 12.25 -4.19
CA ASP A 89 15.13 12.03 -4.94
C ASP A 89 16.11 11.09 -4.22
N GLY A 90 15.73 10.57 -3.04
CA GLY A 90 16.58 9.80 -2.12
C GLY A 90 17.07 10.63 -0.92
N GLU A 91 16.88 11.94 -0.94
CA GLU A 91 17.27 12.86 0.13
C GLU A 91 16.17 13.89 0.45
N ASN A 92 15.65 14.58 -0.57
CA ASN A 92 14.64 15.61 -0.47
C ASN A 92 13.27 15.06 -0.89
N LEU A 93 12.26 15.32 -0.07
CA LEU A 93 10.87 15.18 -0.45
C LEU A 93 10.31 16.56 -0.78
N TRP A 94 9.61 16.68 -1.91
CA TRP A 94 9.01 17.94 -2.33
C TRP A 94 7.75 17.76 -3.17
N SER A 95 6.97 18.82 -3.31
CA SER A 95 5.76 18.86 -4.13
C SER A 95 5.56 20.26 -4.71
N THR A 96 4.83 20.36 -5.82
CA THR A 96 4.37 21.63 -6.36
C THR A 96 3.19 22.13 -5.53
N ASN A 97 3.29 23.33 -4.97
CA ASN A 97 2.18 24.01 -4.33
C ASN A 97 1.12 24.40 -5.37
N PHE A 98 -0.11 23.92 -5.23
CA PHE A 98 -1.18 24.16 -6.23
C PHE A 98 -1.60 25.64 -6.35
N MET A 99 -1.38 26.45 -5.32
CA MET A 99 -1.76 27.87 -5.31
C MET A 99 -0.68 28.74 -5.95
N THR A 100 0.58 28.50 -5.59
CA THR A 100 1.72 29.32 -6.05
C THR A 100 2.38 28.75 -7.31
N MET A 101 2.10 27.48 -7.64
CA MET A 101 2.75 26.69 -8.69
C MET A 101 4.27 26.55 -8.51
N LYS A 102 4.79 26.76 -7.30
CA LYS A 102 6.22 26.60 -6.98
C LYS A 102 6.50 25.25 -6.31
N ALA A 103 7.72 24.74 -6.47
CA ALA A 103 8.17 23.57 -5.71
C ALA A 103 8.46 23.93 -4.25
N GLU A 104 7.96 23.13 -3.33
CA GLU A 104 8.13 23.30 -1.89
C GLU A 104 8.65 21.98 -1.30
N LYS A 105 9.74 22.06 -0.53
CA LYS A 105 10.27 20.92 0.21
C LYS A 105 9.38 20.63 1.42
N SER A 106 9.19 19.35 1.69
CA SER A 106 8.63 18.89 2.96
C SER A 106 9.62 19.13 4.10
N ASP A 107 9.11 19.17 5.33
CA ASP A 107 9.96 19.22 6.52
C ASP A 107 10.74 17.90 6.72
N ALA A 108 11.72 17.94 7.63
CA ALA A 108 12.62 16.81 7.88
C ALA A 108 11.91 15.58 8.47
N GLU A 109 10.87 15.77 9.30
CA GLU A 109 10.12 14.66 9.90
C GLU A 109 9.29 13.95 8.84
N THR A 110 8.54 14.72 8.03
CA THR A 110 7.77 14.19 6.90
C THR A 110 8.68 13.46 5.90
N THR A 111 9.85 14.03 5.60
CA THR A 111 10.82 13.41 4.68
C THR A 111 11.39 12.10 5.25
N ALA A 112 11.72 12.07 6.54
CA ALA A 112 12.23 10.88 7.21
C ALA A 112 11.17 9.75 7.25
N ASN A 113 9.91 10.08 7.54
CA ASN A 113 8.82 9.11 7.53
C ASN A 113 8.54 8.59 6.12
N PHE A 114 8.58 9.46 5.10
CA PHE A 114 8.43 9.04 3.71
C PHE A 114 9.54 8.06 3.30
N LYS A 115 10.79 8.32 3.69
CA LYS A 115 11.91 7.41 3.45
C LYS A 115 11.64 6.01 3.99
N LEU A 116 11.08 5.88 5.20
CA LEU A 116 10.71 4.57 5.76
C LEU A 116 9.69 3.86 4.86
N ALA A 117 8.65 4.57 4.41
CA ALA A 117 7.64 4.00 3.51
C ALA A 117 8.20 3.55 2.16
N THR A 118 9.34 4.09 1.70
CA THR A 118 9.97 3.61 0.46
C THR A 118 10.49 2.17 0.56
N ASN A 119 10.73 1.66 1.78
CA ASN A 119 11.11 0.26 2.01
C ASN A 119 9.97 -0.72 1.69
N ASP A 120 8.73 -0.25 1.54
CA ASP A 120 7.57 -1.07 1.19
C ASP A 120 7.54 -1.46 -0.29
N PHE A 121 8.33 -0.81 -1.16
CA PHE A 121 8.38 -1.15 -2.57
C PHE A 121 9.24 -2.41 -2.84
N PRO A 122 8.85 -3.31 -3.76
CA PRO A 122 7.61 -3.31 -4.55
C PRO A 122 6.39 -3.89 -3.82
N ASP A 123 6.61 -4.56 -2.69
CA ASP A 123 5.56 -5.11 -1.84
C ASP A 123 6.01 -5.08 -0.35
N PRO A 124 5.16 -4.62 0.58
CA PRO A 124 5.55 -4.45 1.98
C PRO A 124 5.82 -5.78 2.69
N PHE A 125 5.19 -6.88 2.24
CA PHE A 125 5.38 -8.21 2.79
C PHE A 125 6.61 -8.92 2.22
N LEU A 126 7.16 -8.44 1.09
CA LEU A 126 8.37 -9.02 0.53
C LEU A 126 9.54 -8.80 1.49
N ASN A 127 10.15 -9.89 1.95
CA ASN A 127 11.24 -9.89 2.93
C ASN A 127 10.92 -9.08 4.21
N TYR A 128 9.66 -9.08 4.64
CA TYR A 128 9.20 -8.26 5.78
C TYR A 128 10.03 -8.44 7.06
N GLN A 129 10.50 -9.66 7.32
CA GLN A 129 11.34 -9.96 8.50
C GLN A 129 12.71 -9.26 8.44
N GLU A 130 13.31 -9.14 7.24
CA GLU A 130 14.59 -8.46 7.04
C GLU A 130 14.43 -6.94 7.24
N LYS A 131 13.25 -6.40 6.95
CA LYS A 131 12.86 -5.00 7.21
C LYS A 131 12.53 -4.74 8.69
N GLY A 132 12.49 -5.79 9.52
CA GLY A 132 12.09 -5.69 10.93
C GLY A 132 10.59 -5.55 11.14
N TYR A 133 9.77 -5.86 10.13
CA TYR A 133 8.31 -5.79 10.22
C TYR A 133 7.75 -7.02 10.93
N THR A 134 6.54 -6.88 11.46
CA THR A 134 5.78 -8.01 12.00
C THR A 134 4.47 -8.17 11.28
N VAL A 135 4.06 -9.43 11.11
CA VAL A 135 2.81 -9.80 10.46
C VAL A 135 2.02 -10.70 11.39
N GLU A 136 0.74 -10.38 11.59
CA GLU A 136 -0.18 -11.15 12.42
C GLU A 136 -1.46 -11.45 11.64
N TYR A 137 -1.88 -12.71 11.63
CA TYR A 137 -3.21 -13.08 11.13
C TYR A 137 -4.23 -12.84 12.24
N VAL A 138 -5.11 -11.87 12.02
CA VAL A 138 -6.09 -11.42 13.00
C VAL A 138 -7.34 -12.29 12.98
N GLY A 139 -7.68 -12.85 11.83
CA GLY A 139 -8.87 -13.68 11.62
C GLY A 139 -9.53 -13.42 10.26
N GLN A 140 -10.64 -14.11 10.02
CA GLN A 140 -11.48 -13.85 8.86
C GLN A 140 -12.51 -12.76 9.15
N GLU A 141 -12.75 -11.90 8.17
CA GLU A 141 -13.90 -10.99 8.17
C GLU A 141 -14.36 -10.67 6.75
N THR A 142 -15.56 -10.12 6.64
CA THR A 142 -16.08 -9.66 5.35
C THR A 142 -15.64 -8.23 5.09
N ALA A 143 -14.99 -7.98 3.95
CA ALA A 143 -14.65 -6.65 3.45
C ALA A 143 -15.04 -6.54 1.97
N GLU A 144 -15.58 -5.40 1.55
CA GLU A 144 -16.08 -5.18 0.18
C GLU A 144 -17.07 -6.26 -0.31
N GLY A 145 -17.82 -6.89 0.60
CA GLY A 145 -18.77 -7.96 0.28
C GLY A 145 -18.13 -9.35 0.06
N THR A 146 -16.82 -9.49 0.29
CA THR A 146 -16.05 -10.71 0.09
C THR A 146 -15.49 -11.24 1.40
N GLU A 147 -15.39 -12.56 1.55
CA GLU A 147 -14.69 -13.17 2.69
C GLU A 147 -13.19 -12.93 2.55
N THR A 148 -12.56 -12.45 3.61
CA THR A 148 -11.15 -12.07 3.60
C THR A 148 -10.40 -12.59 4.82
N PHE A 149 -9.10 -12.79 4.66
CA PHE A 149 -8.16 -12.91 5.76
C PHE A 149 -7.63 -11.53 6.13
N LYS A 150 -7.87 -11.12 7.38
CA LYS A 150 -7.32 -9.87 7.91
C LYS A 150 -5.91 -10.10 8.42
N ILE A 151 -4.96 -9.43 7.79
CA ILE A 151 -3.54 -9.43 8.15
C ILE A 151 -3.18 -8.07 8.74
N LYS A 152 -2.66 -8.04 9.96
CA LYS A 152 -2.05 -6.84 10.55
C LYS A 152 -0.57 -6.82 10.17
N LEU A 153 -0.14 -5.73 9.58
CA LEU A 153 1.26 -5.41 9.31
C LEU A 153 1.70 -4.28 10.24
N VAL A 154 2.80 -4.49 10.99
CA VAL A 154 3.49 -3.44 11.74
C VAL A 154 4.83 -3.16 11.08
N ARG A 155 5.00 -1.93 10.60
CA ARG A 155 6.20 -1.46 9.88
C ARG A 155 7.15 -0.72 10.83
N GLU A 156 8.21 -0.16 10.27
CA GLU A 156 9.12 0.74 10.98
C GLU A 156 8.34 1.90 11.65
N PRO A 157 8.66 2.26 12.92
CA PRO A 157 7.91 3.28 13.62
C PRO A 157 8.17 4.69 13.05
N LEU A 158 7.07 5.39 12.77
CA LEU A 158 7.09 6.79 12.35
C LEU A 158 7.53 7.70 13.50
N THR A 159 8.06 8.86 13.15
CA THR A 159 8.23 9.97 14.09
C THR A 159 7.09 10.94 13.88
N ILE A 160 6.25 11.16 14.89
CA ILE A 160 5.12 12.10 14.84
C ILE A 160 5.27 13.08 16.00
N ASP A 161 5.38 14.37 15.71
CA ASP A 161 5.58 15.41 16.71
C ASP A 161 6.79 15.09 17.63
N GLY A 162 7.87 14.57 17.04
CA GLY A 162 9.09 14.14 17.75
C GLY A 162 8.99 12.84 18.55
N GLN A 163 7.86 12.13 18.52
CA GLN A 163 7.66 10.87 19.26
C GLN A 163 7.59 9.68 18.31
N LYS A 164 8.10 8.52 18.74
CA LYS A 164 7.96 7.28 17.99
C LYS A 164 6.56 6.69 18.15
N VAL A 165 5.89 6.45 17.02
CA VAL A 165 4.55 5.88 16.94
C VAL A 165 4.63 4.63 16.06
N GLU A 166 3.94 3.56 16.46
CA GLU A 166 3.85 2.35 15.64
C GLU A 166 3.14 2.64 14.33
N ASP A 167 3.70 2.18 13.21
CA ASP A 167 3.07 2.24 11.90
C ASP A 167 2.31 0.92 11.64
N VAL A 168 0.99 0.98 11.72
CA VAL A 168 0.12 -0.21 11.60
C VAL A 168 -0.80 -0.07 10.40
N ALA A 169 -0.85 -1.12 9.58
CA ALA A 169 -1.83 -1.28 8.53
C ALA A 169 -2.54 -2.64 8.66
N TYR A 170 -3.81 -2.69 8.26
CA TYR A 170 -4.58 -3.92 8.14
C TYR A 170 -4.89 -4.19 6.68
N TYR A 171 -4.43 -5.32 6.18
CA TYR A 171 -4.67 -5.80 4.83
C TYR A 171 -5.77 -6.85 4.85
N TYR A 172 -6.64 -6.78 3.87
CA TYR A 172 -7.77 -7.67 3.69
C TYR A 172 -7.53 -8.50 2.45
N PHE A 173 -7.03 -9.71 2.63
CA PHE A 173 -6.72 -10.63 1.53
C PHE A 173 -7.97 -11.42 1.17
N ASP A 174 -8.38 -11.38 -0.10
CA ASP A 174 -9.44 -12.22 -0.65
C ASP A 174 -9.20 -13.70 -0.30
N ALA A 175 -10.21 -14.38 0.27
CA ALA A 175 -10.04 -15.75 0.77
C ALA A 175 -9.93 -16.80 -0.35
N GLU A 176 -10.29 -16.46 -1.59
CA GLU A 176 -10.22 -17.37 -2.74
C GLU A 176 -8.89 -17.22 -3.50
N ASN A 177 -8.50 -15.96 -3.77
CA ASN A 177 -7.39 -15.60 -4.64
C ASN A 177 -6.16 -15.10 -3.89
N TYR A 178 -6.27 -14.86 -2.58
CA TYR A 178 -5.17 -14.46 -1.71
C TYR A 178 -4.51 -13.14 -2.13
N VAL A 179 -5.25 -12.24 -2.78
CA VAL A 179 -4.76 -10.88 -3.11
C VAL A 179 -5.40 -9.85 -2.19
N PRO A 180 -4.70 -8.77 -1.80
CA PRO A 180 -5.32 -7.69 -1.05
C PRO A 180 -6.47 -7.05 -1.82
N ILE A 181 -7.64 -6.89 -1.22
CA ILE A 181 -8.76 -6.14 -1.82
C ILE A 181 -9.08 -4.87 -1.05
N ALA A 182 -8.58 -4.76 0.18
CA ALA A 182 -8.61 -3.53 0.96
C ALA A 182 -7.41 -3.38 1.89
N VAL A 183 -7.07 -2.13 2.23
CA VAL A 183 -6.08 -1.75 3.25
C VAL A 183 -6.63 -0.62 4.11
N GLU A 184 -6.43 -0.74 5.41
CA GLU A 184 -6.70 0.30 6.41
C GLU A 184 -5.43 0.73 7.12
N SER A 185 -5.27 2.04 7.31
CA SER A 185 -4.18 2.60 8.13
C SER A 185 -4.64 3.91 8.77
N GLU A 186 -4.06 4.27 9.91
CA GLU A 186 -4.33 5.56 10.54
C GLU A 186 -3.57 6.68 9.81
N ILE A 187 -4.22 7.81 9.61
CA ILE A 187 -3.57 9.02 9.10
C ILE A 187 -2.94 9.75 10.29
N HIS A 188 -1.61 9.86 10.31
CA HIS A 188 -0.91 10.48 11.44
C HIS A 188 -0.61 11.98 11.28
N GLN A 189 -0.79 12.53 10.08
CA GLN A 189 -0.43 13.91 9.75
C GLN A 189 -1.42 14.61 8.82
N GLY A 190 -1.35 15.94 8.78
CA GLY A 190 -2.20 16.78 7.93
C GLY A 190 -3.63 16.94 8.46
N PRO A 191 -4.52 17.57 7.66
CA PRO A 191 -5.89 17.90 8.08
C PRO A 191 -6.77 16.71 8.47
N MET A 192 -6.39 15.51 8.02
CA MET A 192 -7.14 14.26 8.23
C MET A 192 -6.54 13.41 9.35
N LYS A 193 -5.62 13.95 10.16
CA LYS A 193 -5.00 13.24 11.30
C LYS A 193 -6.04 12.59 12.21
N GLY A 194 -5.80 11.34 12.58
CA GLY A 194 -6.67 10.52 13.43
C GLY A 194 -7.85 9.85 12.69
N GLN A 195 -7.99 10.08 11.38
CA GLN A 195 -8.94 9.32 10.56
C GLN A 195 -8.29 8.06 10.00
N VAL A 196 -9.12 7.08 9.63
CA VAL A 196 -8.67 5.83 9.01
C VAL A 196 -8.70 5.99 7.50
N GLN A 197 -7.52 5.94 6.88
CA GLN A 197 -7.38 5.78 5.45
C GLN A 197 -7.92 4.40 5.05
N TYR A 198 -8.65 4.36 3.93
CA TYR A 198 -9.16 3.13 3.35
C TYR A 198 -8.84 3.12 1.85
N VAL A 199 -8.14 2.07 1.43
CA VAL A 199 -7.80 1.83 0.02
C VAL A 199 -8.43 0.51 -0.39
N THR A 200 -9.22 0.50 -1.45
CA THR A 200 -9.71 -0.75 -2.06
C THR A 200 -9.04 -0.98 -3.39
N MET A 201 -8.86 -2.25 -3.75
CA MET A 201 -8.17 -2.70 -4.95
C MET A 201 -9.01 -3.78 -5.64
N SER A 202 -9.10 -3.70 -6.96
CA SER A 202 -9.83 -4.65 -7.78
C SER A 202 -9.26 -4.68 -9.20
N ASP A 203 -9.82 -5.56 -10.03
CA ASP A 203 -9.41 -5.74 -11.42
C ASP A 203 -7.91 -6.07 -11.53
N TYR A 204 -7.50 -7.16 -10.88
CA TYR A 204 -6.12 -7.61 -10.93
C TYR A 204 -5.80 -8.14 -12.34
N GLN A 205 -4.80 -7.55 -12.99
CA GLN A 205 -4.35 -7.94 -14.31
C GLN A 205 -2.85 -8.27 -14.32
N GLU A 206 -2.47 -9.19 -15.19
CA GLU A 206 -1.08 -9.62 -15.36
C GLU A 206 -0.28 -8.61 -16.19
N VAL A 207 0.89 -8.24 -15.70
CA VAL A 207 1.87 -7.39 -16.37
C VAL A 207 3.22 -8.08 -16.25
N ASN A 208 3.72 -8.61 -17.37
CA ASN A 208 5.01 -9.33 -17.43
C ASN A 208 5.15 -10.43 -16.36
N GLY A 209 4.09 -11.23 -16.14
CA GLY A 209 4.10 -12.32 -15.18
C GLY A 209 3.79 -11.93 -13.73
N ILE A 210 3.46 -10.67 -13.46
CA ILE A 210 3.10 -10.18 -12.11
C ILE A 210 1.71 -9.55 -12.13
N TYR A 211 0.86 -9.89 -11.17
CA TYR A 211 -0.51 -9.34 -11.08
C TYR A 211 -0.53 -8.03 -10.29
N PHE A 212 -1.17 -7.00 -10.86
CA PHE A 212 -1.35 -5.69 -10.24
C PHE A 212 -2.83 -5.29 -10.27
N PRO A 213 -3.33 -4.52 -9.29
CA PRO A 213 -4.67 -3.96 -9.36
C PRO A 213 -4.75 -2.84 -10.41
N PHE A 214 -5.71 -2.92 -11.33
CA PHE A 214 -5.97 -1.87 -12.32
C PHE A 214 -7.09 -0.92 -11.90
N SER A 215 -7.80 -1.22 -10.82
CA SER A 215 -8.81 -0.36 -10.23
C SER A 215 -8.55 -0.18 -8.74
N MET A 216 -8.51 1.07 -8.28
CA MET A 216 -8.37 1.39 -6.87
C MET A 216 -9.37 2.46 -6.46
N ASN A 217 -9.75 2.48 -5.19
CA ASN A 217 -10.34 3.66 -4.57
C ASN A 217 -9.52 4.01 -3.33
N GLN A 218 -9.16 5.28 -3.16
CA GLN A 218 -8.44 5.75 -2.00
C GLN A 218 -9.25 6.85 -1.30
N GLY A 219 -9.41 6.75 0.02
CA GLY A 219 -10.17 7.74 0.77
C GLY A 219 -10.12 7.52 2.26
N ILE A 220 -11.15 8.02 2.93
CA ILE A 220 -11.38 7.79 4.36
C ILE A 220 -12.41 6.67 4.50
N LYS A 221 -12.19 5.77 5.46
CA LYS A 221 -13.16 4.70 5.78
C LYS A 221 -14.53 5.30 6.10
N ASN A 222 -15.57 4.84 5.43
CA ASN A 222 -16.95 5.38 5.49
C ASN A 222 -17.08 6.86 5.11
N GLY A 223 -16.09 7.42 4.40
CA GLY A 223 -16.05 8.81 3.96
C GLY A 223 -15.86 8.94 2.45
N PRO A 224 -15.52 10.14 1.96
CA PRO A 224 -15.20 10.35 0.56
C PRO A 224 -14.00 9.51 0.12
N SER A 225 -14.10 8.95 -1.08
CA SER A 225 -13.00 8.29 -1.78
C SER A 225 -12.81 8.88 -3.17
N GLN A 226 -11.64 8.65 -3.74
CA GLN A 226 -11.26 9.03 -5.09
C GLN A 226 -10.95 7.73 -5.86
N PRO A 227 -11.73 7.42 -6.91
CA PRO A 227 -11.40 6.34 -7.82
C PRO A 227 -10.14 6.64 -8.61
N ILE A 228 -9.32 5.61 -8.79
CA ILE A 228 -8.10 5.61 -9.59
C ILE A 228 -8.19 4.41 -10.54
N ALA A 229 -8.22 4.68 -11.84
CA ALA A 229 -8.22 3.63 -12.86
C ALA A 229 -6.87 3.63 -13.58
N MET A 230 -6.20 2.48 -13.63
CA MET A 230 -4.92 2.32 -14.31
C MET A 230 -5.17 2.05 -15.79
N ASP A 231 -4.52 2.84 -16.65
CA ASP A 231 -4.51 2.62 -18.10
C ASP A 231 -3.40 1.63 -18.48
N SER A 232 -2.24 1.72 -17.83
CA SER A 232 -1.10 0.84 -18.09
C SER A 232 -0.09 0.82 -16.94
N ILE A 233 0.61 -0.30 -16.80
CA ILE A 233 1.75 -0.45 -15.89
C ILE A 233 2.96 -0.91 -16.71
N GLU A 234 4.09 -0.23 -16.51
CA GLU A 234 5.38 -0.54 -17.12
C GLU A 234 6.37 -0.92 -16.01
N LEU A 235 6.96 -2.11 -16.12
CA LEU A 235 8.00 -2.57 -15.19
C LEU A 235 9.38 -2.17 -15.71
N ASN A 236 10.24 -1.76 -14.79
CA ASN A 236 11.61 -1.33 -15.03
C ASN A 236 11.73 -0.18 -16.05
N PRO A 237 10.94 0.90 -15.90
CA PRO A 237 11.00 2.02 -16.83
C PRO A 237 12.37 2.70 -16.79
N GLU A 238 12.82 3.21 -17.94
CA GLU A 238 13.95 4.12 -18.00
C GLU A 238 13.49 5.53 -17.60
N VAL A 239 14.03 6.06 -16.50
CA VAL A 239 13.69 7.38 -15.99
C VAL A 239 14.94 8.14 -15.62
N ASP A 240 15.09 9.33 -16.18
CA ASP A 240 16.20 10.24 -15.83
C ASP A 240 16.11 10.62 -14.35
N ALA A 241 17.21 10.48 -13.61
CA ALA A 241 17.29 10.90 -12.22
C ALA A 241 17.00 12.40 -12.04
N ALA A 242 17.31 13.23 -13.05
CA ALA A 242 16.97 14.65 -13.05
C ALA A 242 15.46 14.92 -12.96
N ALA A 243 14.61 13.97 -13.32
CA ALA A 243 13.16 14.12 -13.19
C ALA A 243 12.69 14.24 -11.73
N PHE A 244 13.47 13.71 -10.78
CA PHE A 244 13.18 13.72 -9.34
C PHE A 244 13.82 14.91 -8.61
N ALA A 245 14.79 15.57 -9.24
CA ALA A 245 15.54 16.64 -8.60
C ALA A 245 14.64 17.83 -8.23
N PHE A 246 14.88 18.39 -7.04
CA PHE A 246 14.27 19.67 -6.67
C PHE A 246 14.71 20.74 -7.67
N PRO A 247 13.77 21.50 -8.28
CA PRO A 247 14.13 22.49 -9.28
C PRO A 247 14.92 23.64 -8.64
N GLU A 248 16.01 24.06 -9.28
CA GLU A 248 16.67 25.32 -8.94
C GLU A 248 15.68 26.46 -9.24
N GLU A 249 15.45 27.37 -8.29
CA GLU A 249 14.68 28.58 -8.60
C GLU A 249 15.44 29.34 -9.70
N GLU A 250 14.79 29.62 -10.83
CA GLU A 250 15.32 30.62 -11.76
C GLU A 250 15.43 31.93 -10.97
N ILE A 251 16.66 32.29 -10.59
CA ILE A 251 16.97 33.63 -10.12
C ILE A 251 16.69 34.52 -11.33
N GLY A 252 15.49 35.08 -11.37
CA GLY A 252 15.11 36.07 -12.36
C GLY A 252 16.18 37.15 -12.34
N THR A 253 16.98 37.21 -13.40
CA THR A 253 17.79 38.38 -13.67
C THR A 253 16.79 39.49 -13.93
N SER A 254 16.56 40.32 -12.91
CA SER A 254 15.89 41.60 -13.07
C SER A 254 16.77 42.42 -14.00
N ASN A 255 16.54 42.28 -15.31
CA ASN A 255 17.05 43.23 -16.28
C ASN A 255 16.19 44.49 -16.19
N GLU A 256 16.87 45.54 -15.73
CA GLU A 256 16.55 46.98 -15.71
C GLU A 256 15.70 47.53 -14.56
#